data_AF-A0A2V5WHP8-F1
#
_entry.id   AF-A0A2V5WHP8-F1
#
_cell.length_a   1.000
_cell.length_b   1.000
_cell.length_c   1.000
_cell.angle_alpha   90.00
_cell.angle_beta   90.00
_cell.angle_gamma   90.00
#
_symmetry.space_group_name_H-M   'P 1'
#
loop_
_entity.id
_entity.type
_entity.pdbx_description
1 polymer ?
#
loop_
_entity_poly.entity_id
_entity_poly.type
_entity_poly.pdbx_seq_one_letter_code
_entity_poly.pdbx_strand_id
1 'polypeptide(L)' 'MRLRLKYEFPTLHLKHAYEVRPRKDHRGVDLISDALPFGRLWYGEPNAITNAVDYARFYGLLT' A
#
# COMPACT_ATOMS: atom_id res chain seq x y z
N MET A 1 8.61 8.94 -14.81
CA MET A 1 8.92 7.50 -14.73
C MET A 1 8.10 6.88 -13.62
N ARG A 2 7.17 5.96 -13.94
CA ARG A 2 6.26 5.31 -12.98
C ARG A 2 6.79 3.89 -12.77
N LEU A 3 7.39 3.61 -11.62
CA LEU A 3 7.85 2.26 -11.26
C LEU A 3 6.63 1.39 -10.97
N ARG A 4 6.12 0.72 -12.01
CA ARG A 4 5.06 -0.29 -11.88
C ARG A 4 5.78 -1.59 -11.52
N LEU A 5 5.82 -1.93 -10.24
CA LEU A 5 6.25 -3.25 -9.76
C LEU A 5 5.39 -4.30 -10.48
N LYS A 6 5.96 -4.96 -11.49
CA LYS A 6 5.35 -6.09 -12.19
C LYS A 6 5.49 -7.32 -11.30
N TYR A 7 4.67 -7.40 -10.26
CA TYR A 7 4.48 -8.66 -9.55
C TYR A 7 3.15 -9.22 -10.06
N GLU A 8 3.23 -10.08 -11.07
CA GLU A 8 2.08 -10.74 -11.67
C GLU A 8 1.59 -11.84 -10.73
N PHE A 9 0.68 -11.49 -9.83
CA PHE A 9 -0.07 -12.46 -9.03
C PHE A 9 -1.19 -13.05 -9.92
N PRO A 10 -1.33 -14.39 -10.00
CA PRO A 10 -2.43 -15.02 -10.72
C PRO A 10 -3.75 -14.50 -10.13
N THR A 11 -4.77 -14.36 -10.97
CA THR A 11 -6.07 -13.71 -10.74
C THR A 11 -6.80 -14.21 -9.48
N LEU A 12 -6.29 -13.85 -8.30
CA LEU A 12 -7.07 -13.60 -7.12
C LEU A 12 -7.93 -12.40 -7.47
N HIS A 13 -9.25 -12.50 -7.27
CA HIS A 13 -10.12 -11.34 -7.25
C HIS A 13 -9.62 -10.43 -6.12
N LEU A 14 -8.63 -9.58 -6.43
CA LEU A 14 -8.06 -8.60 -5.51
C LEU A 14 -9.20 -7.63 -5.22
N LYS A 15 -9.93 -7.85 -4.12
CA LYS A 15 -11.14 -7.09 -3.81
C LYS A 15 -10.83 -5.59 -3.76
N HIS A 16 -9.60 -5.22 -3.39
CA HIS A 16 -9.14 -3.83 -3.31
C HIS A 16 -7.66 -3.68 -3.66
N ALA A 17 -7.32 -2.64 -4.39
CA ALA A 17 -5.94 -2.30 -4.74
C ALA A 17 -5.37 -1.30 -3.72
N TYR A 18 -4.10 -1.50 -3.34
CA TYR A 18 -3.37 -0.60 -2.46
C TYR A 18 -2.20 0.03 -3.23
N GLU A 19 -2.04 1.35 -3.11
CA GLU A 19 -0.92 2.11 -3.68
C GLU A 19 -0.06 2.69 -2.54
N VAL A 20 1.24 2.41 -2.57
CA VAL A 20 2.22 3.03 -1.67
C VAL A 20 2.91 4.19 -2.40
N ARG A 21 2.78 5.40 -1.87
CA ARG A 21 3.36 6.62 -2.45
C ARG A 21 4.37 7.25 -1.49
N PRO A 22 5.64 7.40 -1.89
CA PRO A 22 6.59 8.22 -1.15
C PRO A 22 6.09 9.65 -1.03
N ARG A 23 6.25 10.25 0.15
CA ARG A 23 5.87 11.65 0.36
C ARG A 23 6.94 12.61 -0.14
N LYS A 24 6.49 13.79 -0.57
CA LYS A 24 7.36 14.86 -1.11
C LYS A 24 8.35 15.43 -0.08
N ASP A 25 8.00 15.32 1.21
CA ASP A 25 8.86 15.74 2.33
C ASP A 25 9.86 14.66 2.76
N HIS A 26 9.86 13.49 2.10
CA HIS A 26 10.69 12.33 2.44
C HIS A 26 10.52 11.81 3.89
N ARG A 27 9.40 12.15 4.56
CA ARG A 27 9.09 11.72 5.94
C ARG A 27 8.22 10.46 5.97
N GLY A 28 8.49 9.53 5.06
CA GLY A 28 7.78 8.25 4.96
C GLY A 28 6.85 8.13 3.74
N VAL A 29 5.79 7.34 3.88
CA VAL A 29 4.92 6.95 2.77
C VAL A 29 3.44 7.07 3.11
N ASP A 30 2.64 7.34 2.08
CA ASP A 30 1.20 7.24 2.12
C ASP A 30 0.78 5.87 1.56
N LEU A 31 -0.05 5.15 2.29
CA LEU A 31 -0.81 4.00 1.80
C LEU A 31 -2.21 4.47 1.40
N ILE A 32 -2.59 4.25 0.16
CA ILE A 32 -3.85 4.73 -0.43
C ILE A 32 -4.61 3.52 -0.96
N SER A 33 -5.89 3.43 -0.64
CA SER A 33 -6.82 2.46 -1.22
C SER A 33 -8.25 2.96 -1.06
N ASP A 34 -9.11 2.62 -2.01
CA ASP A 34 -10.56 2.81 -1.93
C ASP A 34 -11.19 2.02 -0.76
N ALA A 35 -10.53 0.97 -0.29
CA ALA A 35 -10.95 0.18 0.87
C ALA A 35 -10.63 0.81 2.22
N LEU A 36 -9.78 1.84 2.26
CA LEU A 36 -9.45 2.48 3.53
C LEU A 36 -10.65 3.31 4.00
N PRO A 37 -11.13 3.13 5.24
CA PRO A 37 -12.24 3.92 5.78
C PRO A 37 -11.92 5.43 5.84
N PHE A 38 -10.64 5.79 5.74
CA PHE A 38 -10.15 7.17 5.74
C PHE A 38 -9.54 7.59 4.38
N GLY A 39 -9.58 6.71 3.37
CA GLY A 39 -9.00 6.91 2.05
C GLY A 39 -7.46 6.93 1.96
N ARG A 40 -6.77 7.29 3.05
CA ARG A 40 -5.30 7.36 3.12
C ARG A 40 -4.78 7.14 4.55
N LEU A 41 -3.72 6.35 4.66
CA LEU A 41 -2.97 6.11 5.89
C LEU A 41 -1.51 6.56 5.71
N TRP A 42 -0.88 7.10 6.76
CA TRP A 42 0.49 7.60 6.73
C TRP A 42 1.38 6.77 7.67
N TYR A 43 2.56 6.41 7.17
CA TYR A 43 3.65 5.84 7.97
C TYR A 43 4.88 6.74 7.91
N GLY A 44 5.44 7.09 9.07
CA GLY A 44 6.57 8.01 9.22
C GLY A 44 7.83 7.39 9.81
N GLU A 45 7.77 6.12 10.17
CA GLU A 45 8.85 5.38 10.82
C GLU A 45 9.91 4.89 9.81
N PRO A 46 11.11 4.49 10.27
CA PRO A 46 12.15 3.93 9.39
C PRO A 46 11.66 2.75 8.53
N ASN A 47 10.66 2.00 9.01
CA ASN A 47 10.07 0.85 8.34
C ASN A 47 8.75 1.18 7.64
N ALA A 48 8.50 2.45 7.29
CA ALA A 48 7.23 2.91 6.74
C ALA A 48 6.74 2.11 5.52
N ILE A 49 7.66 1.69 4.63
CA ILE A 49 7.33 0.84 3.47
C ILE A 49 6.86 -0.53 3.95
N THR A 50 7.61 -1.18 4.84
CA THR A 50 7.28 -2.50 5.38
C THR A 50 5.92 -2.47 6.08
N ASN A 51 5.68 -1.46 6.93
CA ASN A 51 4.40 -1.30 7.63
C ASN A 51 3.22 -1.10 6.65
N ALA A 52 3.41 -0.33 5.58
CA ALA A 52 2.39 -0.14 4.55
C ALA A 52 2.09 -1.43 3.78
N VAL A 53 3.12 -2.22 3.47
CA VAL A 53 2.98 -3.52 2.82
C VAL A 53 2.31 -4.53 3.74
N ASP A 54 2.69 -4.57 5.02
CA ASP A 54 2.11 -5.46 6.02
C ASP A 54 0.63 -5.15 6.25
N TYR A 55 0.25 -3.87 6.25
CA TYR A 55 -1.16 -3.48 6.27
C TYR A 55 -1.90 -4.01 5.03
N ALA A 56 -1.37 -3.75 3.83
CA ALA A 56 -1.99 -4.24 2.61
C ALA A 56 -2.12 -5.77 2.60
N ARG A 57 -1.16 -6.48 3.19
CA ARG A 57 -1.19 -7.94 3.34
C ARG A 57 -2.22 -8.39 4.37
N PHE A 58 -2.30 -7.74 5.53
CA PHE A 58 -3.23 -8.11 6.59
C PHE A 58 -4.69 -7.85 6.21
N TYR A 59 -4.97 -6.72 5.56
CA TYR A 59 -6.32 -6.30 5.18
C TYR A 59 -6.71 -6.72 3.75
N GLY A 60 -5.74 -7.04 2.89
CA GLY A 60 -5.94 -7.49 1.51
C GLY A 60 -5.87 -9.00 1.27
N LEU A 61 -5.57 -9.82 2.30
CA LEU A 61 -5.54 -11.28 2.24
C LEU A 61 -6.29 -11.90 3.45
N LEU A 62 -7.60 -11.73 3.44
CA LEU A 62 -8.55 -12.60 4.14
C LEU A 62 -9.50 -13.21 3.09
N THR A 63 -8.90 -14.03 2.21
CA THR A 63 -9.33 -15.36 1.70
C THR A 63 -8.32 -15.82 0.66
#